data_AF-A0A7C7L7C2-F1
#
_entry.id   AF-A0A7C7L7C2-F1
#
_cell.length_a   1.000
_cell.length_b   1.000
_cell.length_c   1.000
_cell.angle_alpha   90.00
_cell.angle_beta   90.00
_cell.angle_gamma   90.00
#
_symmetry.space_group_name_H-M   'P 1'
#
loop_
_entity.id
_entity.type
_entity.pdbx_description
1 polymer ?
#
loop_
_entity_poly.entity_id
_entity_poly.type
_entity_poly.pdbx_seq_one_letter_code
_entity_poly.pdbx_strand_id
1 'polypeptide(L)'
;MDRRTLLKTGSLAALGLGFGGCATRSGVAVAPSTQFVKLPPVRASWDRVIRTTVGLRPHRPSGFVLKAEKFGAKTVIHNYGHGGSGHSLAWGTGSMAADLAIEHGERRVAVLGCGTVGLTAARQLQRRGFEVTIYTEKTPPYTTSNMAWAGFTPTSSLVTAAGRTPAWEAQFRQAAEISYRQLQLMVGPRYGVSWIDDYGMMDSAVPPQ
;
A
#
# COMPACT_ATOMS: atom_id res chain seq x y z
N MET A 1 64.78 -12.87 -11.93
CA MET A 1 64.07 -11.96 -11.00
C MET A 1 63.86 -12.72 -9.70
N ASP A 2 64.48 -12.24 -8.63
CA ASP A 2 64.71 -12.97 -7.37
C ASP A 2 63.50 -12.84 -6.41
N ARG A 3 63.07 -13.98 -5.82
CA ARG A 3 61.92 -14.08 -4.91
C ARG A 3 62.07 -13.21 -3.66
N ARG A 4 63.30 -12.83 -3.29
CA ARG A 4 63.57 -11.96 -2.13
C ARG A 4 63.28 -10.48 -2.37
N THR A 5 63.20 -10.02 -3.62
CA THR A 5 62.92 -8.61 -3.94
C THR A 5 61.42 -8.30 -3.90
N LEU A 6 60.57 -9.29 -4.19
CA LEU A 6 59.11 -9.16 -4.18
C LEU A 6 58.53 -8.99 -2.76
N LEU A 7 59.16 -9.62 -1.75
CA LEU A 7 58.74 -9.51 -0.35
C LEU A 7 59.17 -8.19 0.32
N LYS A 8 60.21 -7.51 -0.20
CA LYS A 8 60.61 -6.19 0.32
C LYS A 8 59.79 -5.04 -0.28
N THR A 9 59.22 -5.23 -1.47
CA THR A 9 58.33 -4.24 -2.11
C THR A 9 56.85 -4.43 -1.75
N GLY A 10 56.44 -5.64 -1.35
CA GLY A 10 55.05 -5.90 -0.92
C GLY A 10 54.67 -5.32 0.46
N SER A 11 55.65 -5.05 1.33
CA SER A 11 55.39 -4.62 2.72
C SER A 11 55.11 -3.12 2.90
N LEU A 12 55.20 -2.31 1.84
CA LEU A 12 54.81 -0.88 1.89
C LEU A 12 53.39 -0.59 1.37
N ALA A 13 52.66 -1.59 0.87
CA ALA A 13 51.30 -1.40 0.35
C ALA A 13 50.19 -1.76 1.36
N ALA A 14 50.53 -2.09 2.61
CA ALA A 14 49.60 -2.64 3.60
C ALA A 14 49.32 -1.72 4.82
N LEU A 15 49.50 -0.41 4.70
CA LEU A 15 49.18 0.57 5.77
C LEU A 15 48.22 1.69 5.32
N GLY A 16 47.44 1.45 4.27
CA GLY A 16 46.47 2.42 3.73
C GLY A 16 44.99 2.08 3.95
N LEU A 17 44.64 1.03 4.70
CA LEU A 17 43.24 0.74 5.08
C LEU A 17 42.89 1.47 6.39
N GLY A 18 43.03 2.79 6.36
CA GLY A 18 42.49 3.66 7.38
C GLY A 18 40.96 3.66 7.31
N PHE A 19 40.33 3.42 8.47
CA PHE A 19 38.90 3.57 8.72
C PHE A 19 38.37 4.92 8.18
N GLY A 20 37.77 4.90 6.99
CA GLY A 20 37.09 6.03 6.36
C GLY A 20 35.70 5.63 5.87
N GLY A 21 34.90 5.03 6.76
CA GLY A 21 33.66 4.35 6.41
C GLY A 21 32.39 4.91 7.05
N CYS A 22 32.38 6.15 7.52
CA CYS A 22 31.18 6.87 7.94
C CYS A 22 31.21 8.30 7.42
N ALA A 23 31.33 8.48 6.10
CA ALA A 23 30.91 9.73 5.50
C ALA A 23 29.37 9.72 5.54
N THR A 24 28.78 10.57 6.38
CA THR A 24 27.40 10.99 6.19
C THR A 24 27.29 11.45 4.74
N ARG A 25 26.51 10.72 3.92
CA ARG A 25 26.02 11.29 2.67
C ARG A 25 25.23 12.51 3.10
N SER A 26 25.85 13.69 3.03
CA SER A 26 25.12 14.94 2.93
C SER A 26 24.27 14.76 1.68
N GLY A 27 23.01 14.36 1.89
CA GLY A 27 22.03 14.40 0.82
C GLY A 27 22.12 15.80 0.26
N VAL A 28 22.39 15.92 -1.04
CA VAL A 28 22.13 17.17 -1.72
C VAL A 28 20.67 17.45 -1.40
N ALA A 29 20.42 18.48 -0.58
CA ALA A 29 19.09 18.99 -0.41
C ALA A 29 18.71 19.46 -1.81
N VAL A 30 17.96 18.62 -2.53
CA VAL A 30 17.27 19.03 -3.74
C VAL A 30 16.30 20.07 -3.22
N ALA A 31 16.68 21.34 -3.31
CA ALA A 31 15.76 22.43 -3.09
C ALA A 31 14.51 22.10 -3.91
N PRO A 32 13.31 22.05 -3.32
CA PRO A 32 12.12 21.72 -4.07
C PRO A 32 12.05 22.71 -5.23
N SER A 33 12.24 22.22 -6.46
CA SER A 33 11.97 23.03 -7.63
C SER A 33 10.46 23.20 -7.63
N THR A 34 9.97 24.31 -7.09
CA THR A 34 8.59 24.74 -7.30
C THR A 34 8.48 25.20 -8.74
N GLN A 35 8.53 24.24 -9.68
CA GLN A 35 8.07 24.49 -11.03
C GLN A 35 6.58 24.81 -10.90
N PHE A 36 6.25 26.09 -11.05
CA PHE A 36 4.88 26.52 -11.16
C PHE A 36 4.29 25.86 -12.42
N VAL A 37 3.43 24.87 -12.21
CA VAL A 37 2.68 24.24 -13.29
C VAL A 37 1.54 25.18 -13.64
N LYS A 38 1.50 25.66 -14.90
CA LYS A 38 0.37 26.45 -15.40
C LYS A 38 -0.81 25.52 -15.68
N LEU A 39 -1.67 25.33 -14.69
CA LEU A 39 -2.88 24.53 -14.83
C LEU A 39 -4.01 25.32 -15.52
N PRO A 40 -4.79 24.71 -16.42
CA PRO A 40 -5.99 25.35 -16.95
C PRO A 40 -7.01 25.57 -15.81
N PRO A 41 -7.72 26.70 -15.78
CA PRO A 41 -8.75 26.93 -14.77
C PRO A 41 -9.83 25.84 -14.79
N VAL A 42 -10.13 25.28 -13.61
CA VAL A 42 -11.23 24.33 -13.46
C VAL A 42 -12.56 25.07 -13.61
N ARG A 43 -13.34 24.72 -14.63
CA ARG A 43 -14.70 25.25 -14.84
C ARG A 43 -15.71 24.55 -13.91
N ALA A 44 -15.73 24.95 -12.65
CA ALA A 44 -16.66 24.45 -11.65
C ALA A 44 -17.97 25.27 -11.65
N SER A 45 -19.12 24.60 -11.82
CA SER A 45 -20.44 25.21 -11.72
C SER A 45 -21.50 24.14 -11.41
N TRP A 46 -22.61 24.52 -10.77
CA TRP A 46 -23.67 23.59 -10.34
C TRP A 46 -24.38 22.91 -11.52
N ASP A 47 -24.52 23.58 -12.66
CA ASP A 47 -25.07 23.02 -13.90
C ASP A 47 -24.16 21.93 -14.53
N ARG A 48 -22.91 21.81 -14.05
CA ARG A 48 -21.93 20.83 -14.52
C ARG A 48 -21.80 19.61 -13.59
N VAL A 49 -22.66 19.48 -12.57
CA VAL A 49 -22.68 18.31 -11.69
C VAL A 49 -23.22 17.10 -12.47
N ILE A 50 -22.35 16.11 -12.70
CA ILE A 50 -22.71 14.88 -13.45
C ILE A 50 -23.47 13.89 -12.56
N ARG A 51 -23.10 13.80 -11.27
CA ARG A 51 -23.68 12.85 -10.32
C ARG A 51 -23.39 13.25 -8.88
N THR A 52 -24.34 13.01 -7.98
CA THR A 52 -24.12 12.98 -6.53
C THR A 52 -24.23 11.54 -6.05
N THR A 53 -23.29 11.08 -5.22
CA THR A 53 -23.36 9.73 -4.66
C THR A 53 -22.82 9.69 -3.24
N VAL A 54 -23.32 8.75 -2.45
CA VAL A 54 -22.93 8.55 -1.06
C VAL A 54 -22.46 7.11 -0.88
N GLY A 55 -21.36 6.93 -0.16
CA GLY A 55 -20.84 5.63 0.23
C GLY A 55 -20.43 5.64 1.70
N LEU A 56 -20.85 4.62 2.44
CA LEU A 56 -20.46 4.45 3.84
C LEU A 56 -19.11 3.75 3.91
N ARG A 57 -18.13 4.41 4.52
CA ARG A 57 -16.82 3.80 4.79
C ARG A 57 -16.96 2.79 5.94
N PRO A 58 -16.44 1.55 5.81
CA PRO A 58 -16.46 0.57 6.89
C PRO A 58 -15.34 0.90 7.90
N HIS A 59 -15.47 2.05 8.58
CA HIS A 59 -14.51 2.51 9.56
C HIS A 59 -14.68 1.75 10.88
N ARG A 60 -13.56 1.52 11.56
CA ARG A 60 -13.53 1.02 12.93
C ARG A 60 -12.58 1.87 13.76
N PRO A 61 -12.99 2.32 14.96
CA PRO A 61 -12.12 3.11 15.83
C PRO A 61 -10.79 2.41 16.15
N SER A 62 -10.82 1.08 16.33
CA SER A 62 -9.65 0.22 16.59
C SER A 62 -8.88 -0.20 15.33
N GLY A 63 -9.36 0.17 14.14
CA GLY A 63 -8.70 -0.10 12.87
C GLY A 63 -9.20 -1.34 12.16
N PHE A 64 -8.52 -1.68 11.06
CA PHE A 64 -8.84 -2.90 10.34
C PHE A 64 -8.53 -4.12 11.22
N VAL A 65 -9.33 -5.17 11.03
CA VAL A 65 -9.14 -6.46 11.67
C VAL A 65 -8.64 -7.43 10.62
N LEU A 66 -7.45 -7.98 10.87
CA LEU A 66 -6.86 -9.06 10.11
C LEU A 66 -6.36 -10.14 11.06
N LYS A 67 -7.11 -11.23 11.20
CA LYS A 67 -6.76 -12.36 12.08
C LYS A 67 -7.54 -13.61 11.70
N ALA A 68 -6.99 -14.79 11.99
CA ALA A 68 -7.73 -16.04 11.94
C ALA A 68 -8.42 -16.31 13.28
N GLU A 69 -9.61 -16.91 13.23
CA GLU A 69 -10.39 -17.33 14.38
C GLU A 69 -11.07 -18.67 14.06
N LYS A 70 -11.10 -19.58 15.04
CA LYS A 70 -11.84 -20.83 14.89
C LYS A 70 -13.31 -20.61 15.18
N PHE A 71 -14.17 -20.94 14.22
CA PHE A 71 -15.62 -20.84 14.33
C PHE A 71 -16.24 -22.22 14.09
N GLY A 72 -16.41 -22.97 15.18
CA GLY A 72 -16.81 -24.38 15.13
C GLY A 72 -15.81 -25.22 14.34
N ALA A 73 -16.29 -25.87 13.27
CA ALA A 73 -15.46 -26.70 12.39
C ALA A 73 -14.72 -25.90 11.28
N LYS A 74 -14.94 -24.58 11.18
CA LYS A 74 -14.34 -23.73 10.14
C LYS A 74 -13.33 -22.76 10.74
N THR A 75 -12.38 -22.34 9.93
CA THR A 75 -11.59 -21.14 10.20
C THR A 75 -12.25 -19.95 9.53
N VAL A 76 -12.43 -18.86 10.28
CA VAL A 76 -12.81 -17.55 9.74
C VAL A 76 -11.58 -16.65 9.77
N ILE A 77 -11.18 -16.17 8.60
CA ILE A 77 -10.12 -15.16 8.48
C ILE A 77 -10.81 -13.81 8.30
N HIS A 78 -10.77 -13.01 9.35
CA HIS A 78 -11.30 -11.66 9.35
C HIS A 78 -10.39 -10.77 8.49
N ASN A 79 -10.97 -9.98 7.61
CA ASN A 79 -10.26 -8.98 6.80
C ASN A 79 -11.19 -7.81 6.47
N TYR A 80 -11.49 -6.97 7.47
CA TYR A 80 -12.48 -5.90 7.37
C TYR A 80 -12.07 -4.64 8.12
N GLY A 81 -12.84 -3.55 7.99
CA GLY A 81 -12.66 -2.37 8.84
C GLY A 81 -11.65 -1.35 8.34
N HIS A 82 -11.38 -1.33 7.03
CA HIS A 82 -10.31 -0.53 6.41
C HIS A 82 -10.63 0.98 6.30
N GLY A 83 -11.83 1.43 6.68
CA GLY A 83 -12.19 2.85 6.61
C GLY A 83 -12.00 3.43 5.20
N GLY A 84 -11.25 4.53 5.09
CA GLY A 84 -10.90 5.18 3.83
C GLY A 84 -9.72 4.55 3.09
N SER A 85 -8.99 3.64 3.73
CA SER A 85 -7.74 3.04 3.21
C SER A 85 -7.95 1.70 2.49
N GLY A 86 -9.19 1.31 2.20
CA GLY A 86 -9.52 0.01 1.60
C GLY A 86 -8.72 -0.27 0.33
N HIS A 87 -8.66 0.68 -0.61
CA HIS A 87 -7.87 0.51 -1.84
C HIS A 87 -6.37 0.42 -1.59
N SER A 88 -5.85 1.25 -0.69
CA SER A 88 -4.41 1.33 -0.42
C SER A 88 -3.87 0.10 0.32
N LEU A 89 -4.71 -0.61 1.09
CA LEU A 89 -4.29 -1.75 1.92
C LEU A 89 -4.72 -3.11 1.38
N ALA A 90 -5.70 -3.15 0.48
CA ALA A 90 -6.37 -4.39 0.04
C ALA A 90 -5.42 -5.46 -0.51
N TRP A 91 -4.38 -5.08 -1.26
CA TRP A 91 -3.42 -6.05 -1.82
C TRP A 91 -2.55 -6.71 -0.76
N GLY A 92 -2.15 -5.93 0.25
CA GLY A 92 -1.33 -6.38 1.38
C GLY A 92 -2.14 -7.17 2.40
N THR A 93 -3.29 -6.65 2.84
CA THR A 93 -4.16 -7.41 3.76
C THR A 93 -4.71 -8.67 3.09
N GLY A 94 -4.98 -8.63 1.77
CA GLY A 94 -5.31 -9.82 0.99
C GLY A 94 -4.17 -10.85 0.93
N SER A 95 -2.91 -10.41 0.82
CA SER A 95 -1.75 -11.30 0.83
C SER A 95 -1.61 -11.99 2.18
N MET A 96 -1.65 -11.20 3.26
CA MET A 96 -1.50 -11.68 4.62
C MET A 96 -2.69 -12.58 5.04
N ALA A 97 -3.91 -12.27 4.59
CA ALA A 97 -5.07 -13.16 4.79
C ALA A 97 -4.87 -14.51 4.09
N ALA A 98 -4.26 -14.51 2.91
CA ALA A 98 -3.98 -15.74 2.19
C ALA A 98 -2.82 -16.53 2.83
N ASP A 99 -1.87 -15.86 3.49
CA ASP A 99 -0.83 -16.52 4.29
C ASP A 99 -1.44 -17.22 5.52
N LEU A 100 -2.36 -16.55 6.23
CA LEU A 100 -3.14 -17.19 7.30
C LEU A 100 -3.94 -18.40 6.79
N ALA A 101 -4.44 -18.36 5.55
CA ALA A 101 -5.16 -19.49 4.96
C ALA A 101 -4.24 -20.69 4.68
N ILE A 102 -2.98 -20.46 4.28
CA ILE A 102 -2.00 -21.53 4.00
C ILE A 102 -1.75 -22.40 5.23
N GLU A 103 -1.76 -21.80 6.43
CA GLU A 103 -1.59 -22.50 7.70
C GLU A 103 -2.65 -23.58 7.93
N HIS A 104 -3.76 -23.53 7.18
CA HIS A 104 -4.80 -24.54 7.17
C HIS A 104 -4.70 -25.48 5.96
N GLY A 105 -4.99 -26.77 6.15
CA GLY A 105 -4.84 -27.79 5.09
C GLY A 105 -5.92 -27.74 4.00
N GLU A 106 -7.09 -27.14 4.27
CA GLU A 106 -8.17 -27.02 3.29
C GLU A 106 -7.79 -26.03 2.18
N ARG A 107 -8.22 -26.30 0.95
CA ARG A 107 -7.90 -25.48 -0.23
C ARG A 107 -9.13 -24.83 -0.87
N ARG A 108 -10.33 -25.19 -0.44
CA ARG A 108 -11.57 -24.49 -0.80
C ARG A 108 -11.85 -23.36 0.18
N VAL A 109 -11.98 -22.15 -0.34
CA VAL A 109 -12.22 -20.95 0.47
C VAL A 109 -13.42 -20.18 -0.07
N ALA A 110 -14.30 -19.80 0.86
CA ALA A 110 -15.36 -18.83 0.60
C ALA A 110 -14.86 -17.42 0.95
N VAL A 111 -14.93 -16.49 0.01
CA VAL A 111 -14.68 -15.07 0.25
C VAL A 111 -16.01 -14.34 0.30
N LEU A 112 -16.26 -13.61 1.39
CA LEU A 112 -17.48 -12.84 1.57
C LEU A 112 -17.29 -11.40 1.07
N GLY A 113 -18.05 -11.05 0.03
CA GLY A 113 -18.03 -9.74 -0.63
C GLY A 113 -17.01 -9.64 -1.76
N CYS A 114 -17.37 -8.87 -2.79
CA CYS A 114 -16.51 -8.60 -3.96
C CYS A 114 -16.13 -7.11 -4.12
N GLY A 115 -16.03 -6.38 -3.00
CA GLY A 115 -15.35 -5.08 -3.00
C GLY A 115 -13.84 -5.25 -3.18
N THR A 116 -13.08 -4.15 -3.15
CA THR A 116 -11.62 -4.18 -3.36
C THR A 116 -10.92 -5.21 -2.48
N VAL A 117 -11.19 -5.19 -1.16
CA VAL A 117 -10.57 -6.10 -0.18
C VAL A 117 -10.91 -7.57 -0.47
N GLY A 118 -12.15 -7.86 -0.86
CA GLY A 118 -12.59 -9.21 -1.18
C GLY A 118 -11.95 -9.73 -2.48
N LEU A 119 -11.94 -8.91 -3.53
CA LEU A 119 -11.35 -9.28 -4.83
C LEU A 119 -9.83 -9.44 -4.76
N THR A 120 -9.14 -8.58 -4.02
CA THR A 120 -7.69 -8.74 -3.82
C THR A 120 -7.39 -9.98 -2.97
N ALA A 121 -8.13 -10.23 -1.89
CA ALA A 121 -7.97 -11.45 -1.09
C ALA A 121 -8.22 -12.71 -1.94
N ALA A 122 -9.32 -12.74 -2.71
CA ALA A 122 -9.62 -13.82 -3.64
C ALA A 122 -8.47 -14.04 -4.64
N ARG A 123 -7.90 -12.96 -5.20
CA ARG A 123 -6.77 -13.07 -6.12
C ARG A 123 -5.51 -13.61 -5.45
N GLN A 124 -5.22 -13.20 -4.22
CA GLN A 124 -4.05 -13.66 -3.47
C GLN A 124 -4.18 -15.12 -3.03
N LEU A 125 -5.39 -15.55 -2.68
CA LEU A 125 -5.74 -16.95 -2.41
C LEU A 125 -5.55 -17.80 -3.67
N GLN A 126 -6.09 -17.38 -4.81
CA GLN A 126 -5.90 -18.08 -6.09
C GLN A 126 -4.41 -18.24 -6.45
N ARG A 127 -3.59 -17.20 -6.23
CA ARG A 127 -2.13 -17.27 -6.44
C ARG A 127 -1.42 -18.30 -5.56
N ARG A 128 -2.04 -18.70 -4.44
CA ARG A 128 -1.56 -19.72 -3.51
C ARG A 128 -2.24 -21.09 -3.71
N GLY A 129 -2.93 -21.27 -4.84
CA GLY A 129 -3.54 -22.55 -5.22
C GLY A 129 -4.88 -22.86 -4.55
N PHE A 130 -5.55 -21.87 -3.96
CA PHE A 130 -6.88 -22.06 -3.40
C PHE A 130 -7.97 -22.03 -4.49
N GLU A 131 -8.96 -22.89 -4.34
CA GLU A 131 -10.22 -22.82 -5.06
C GLU A 131 -11.13 -21.81 -4.34
N VAL A 132 -11.37 -20.66 -4.98
CA VAL A 132 -12.08 -19.54 -4.36
C VAL A 132 -13.49 -19.42 -4.91
N THR A 133 -14.48 -19.45 -4.02
CA THR A 133 -15.87 -19.04 -4.32
C THR A 133 -16.16 -17.71 -3.65
N ILE A 134 -16.62 -16.73 -4.42
CA ILE A 134 -17.01 -15.41 -3.88
C ILE A 134 -18.52 -15.37 -3.67
N TYR A 135 -18.94 -15.10 -2.44
CA TYR A 135 -20.34 -14.88 -2.10
C TYR A 135 -20.57 -13.39 -1.91
N THR A 136 -21.42 -12.80 -2.74
CA THR A 136 -21.66 -11.35 -2.75
C THR A 136 -23.09 -11.04 -3.14
N GLU A 137 -23.70 -10.03 -2.53
CA GLU A 137 -25.04 -9.56 -2.89
C GLU A 137 -25.03 -8.79 -4.23
N LYS A 138 -23.98 -7.99 -4.45
CA LYS A 138 -23.80 -7.14 -5.65
C LYS A 138 -22.44 -7.40 -6.24
N THR A 139 -22.32 -7.28 -7.56
CA THR A 139 -21.06 -7.39 -8.32
C THR A 139 -20.61 -6.02 -8.82
N PRO A 140 -19.31 -5.82 -9.19
CA PRO A 140 -18.91 -4.62 -9.91
C PRO A 140 -19.74 -4.45 -11.20
N PRO A 141 -20.13 -3.21 -11.57
CA PRO A 141 -19.72 -1.93 -10.99
C PRO A 141 -20.60 -1.43 -9.82
N TYR A 142 -21.46 -2.27 -9.24
CA TYR A 142 -22.48 -1.88 -8.26
C TYR A 142 -22.03 -2.01 -6.79
N THR A 143 -20.72 -2.08 -6.54
CA THR A 143 -20.17 -2.15 -5.18
C THR A 143 -19.81 -0.76 -4.65
N THR A 144 -19.78 -0.59 -3.33
CA THR A 144 -19.28 0.66 -2.72
C THR A 144 -17.83 0.96 -3.10
N SER A 145 -17.02 -0.07 -3.39
CA SER A 145 -15.64 0.08 -3.85
C SER A 145 -15.53 0.72 -5.24
N ASN A 146 -16.54 0.56 -6.11
CA ASN A 146 -16.57 1.23 -7.43
C ASN A 146 -16.77 2.75 -7.33
N MET A 147 -17.22 3.22 -6.16
CA MET A 147 -17.47 4.63 -5.88
C MET A 147 -16.35 5.28 -5.07
N ALA A 148 -15.44 4.48 -4.52
CA ALA A 148 -14.37 4.96 -3.65
C ALA A 148 -13.25 5.61 -4.45
N TRP A 149 -12.70 6.69 -3.91
CA TRP A 149 -11.43 7.24 -4.38
C TRP A 149 -10.33 6.18 -4.27
N ALA A 150 -9.65 5.88 -5.38
CA ALA A 150 -8.66 4.81 -5.48
C ALA A 150 -7.21 5.33 -5.38
N GLY A 151 -6.99 6.46 -4.73
CA GLY A 151 -5.65 6.97 -4.43
C GLY A 151 -4.91 6.09 -3.42
N PHE A 152 -3.57 6.11 -3.47
CA PHE A 152 -2.74 5.45 -2.47
C PHE A 152 -2.59 6.33 -1.22
N THR A 153 -3.63 6.31 -0.36
CA THR A 153 -3.70 7.07 0.89
C THR A 153 -3.85 6.11 2.08
N PRO A 154 -2.79 5.35 2.44
CA PRO A 154 -2.90 4.24 3.40
C PRO A 154 -3.30 4.70 4.81
N THR A 155 -3.14 5.97 5.16
CA THR A 155 -3.50 6.54 6.47
C THR A 155 -4.91 7.14 6.53
N SER A 156 -5.69 7.11 5.43
CA SER A 156 -6.99 7.78 5.33
C SER A 156 -8.08 7.13 6.21
N SER A 157 -8.53 7.88 7.21
CA SER A 157 -9.56 7.44 8.18
C SER A 157 -9.20 6.13 8.90
N LEU A 158 -7.91 5.95 9.21
CA LEU A 158 -7.45 4.91 10.12
C LEU A 158 -7.50 5.36 11.59
N VAL A 159 -7.25 4.40 12.49
CA VAL A 159 -7.14 4.56 13.96
C VAL A 159 -6.45 5.86 14.33
N THR A 160 -7.04 6.58 15.29
CA THR A 160 -6.38 7.73 15.94
C THR A 160 -5.07 7.29 16.57
N ALA A 161 -4.09 8.20 16.71
CA ALA A 161 -2.77 7.83 17.24
C ALA A 161 -2.85 7.11 18.60
N ALA A 162 -3.80 7.51 19.46
CA ALA A 162 -4.01 6.92 20.78
C ALA A 162 -4.51 5.46 20.76
N GLY A 163 -5.11 4.99 19.67
CA GLY A 163 -5.66 3.63 19.57
C GLY A 163 -4.72 2.61 18.95
N ARG A 164 -3.50 3.00 18.54
CA ARG A 164 -2.57 2.15 17.81
C ARG A 164 -1.68 1.36 18.77
N THR A 165 -1.76 0.04 18.71
CA THR A 165 -0.82 -0.84 19.41
C THR A 165 0.40 -1.12 18.53
N PRO A 166 1.59 -1.40 19.10
CA PRO A 166 2.78 -1.72 18.31
C PRO A 166 2.56 -2.89 17.34
N ALA A 167 1.81 -3.91 17.77
CA ALA A 167 1.45 -5.06 16.93
C ALA A 167 0.58 -4.65 15.74
N TRP A 168 -0.42 -3.78 15.97
CA TRP A 168 -1.26 -3.27 14.89
C TRP A 168 -0.47 -2.38 13.93
N GLU A 169 0.44 -1.54 14.44
CA GLU A 169 1.29 -0.70 13.58
C GLU A 169 2.23 -1.52 12.70
N ALA A 170 2.81 -2.60 13.24
CA ALA A 170 3.61 -3.53 12.46
C ALA A 170 2.78 -4.19 11.35
N GLN A 171 1.58 -4.67 11.70
CA GLN A 171 0.65 -5.27 10.73
C GLN A 171 0.23 -4.27 9.65
N PHE A 172 -0.08 -3.03 10.03
CA PHE A 172 -0.41 -1.95 9.11
C PHE A 172 0.74 -1.62 8.17
N ARG A 173 1.97 -1.44 8.69
CA ARG A 173 3.15 -1.12 7.88
C ARG A 173 3.42 -2.22 6.86
N GLN A 174 3.34 -3.48 7.28
CA GLN A 174 3.50 -4.64 6.40
C GLN A 174 2.44 -4.64 5.28
N ALA A 175 1.16 -4.44 5.62
CA ALA A 175 0.09 -4.38 4.64
C ALA A 175 0.27 -3.23 3.63
N ALA A 176 0.65 -2.05 4.10
CA ALA A 176 0.90 -0.88 3.25
C ALA A 176 2.09 -1.12 2.31
N GLU A 177 3.19 -1.68 2.81
CA GLU A 177 4.38 -1.96 2.02
C GLU A 177 4.12 -3.01 0.92
N ILE A 178 3.45 -4.11 1.26
CA ILE A 178 3.06 -5.13 0.28
C ILE A 178 2.15 -4.53 -0.78
N SER A 179 1.15 -3.75 -0.37
CA SER A 179 0.20 -3.13 -1.30
C SER A 179 0.90 -2.17 -2.26
N TYR A 180 1.77 -1.31 -1.72
CA TYR A 180 2.52 -0.34 -2.50
C TYR A 180 3.37 -1.04 -3.58
N ARG A 181 4.18 -2.02 -3.18
CA ARG A 181 5.02 -2.79 -4.11
C ARG A 181 4.18 -3.49 -5.18
N GLN A 182 3.05 -4.09 -4.81
CA GLN A 182 2.20 -4.77 -5.80
C GLN A 182 1.56 -3.80 -6.79
N LEU A 183 1.06 -2.65 -6.32
CA LEU A 183 0.50 -1.62 -7.18
C LEU A 183 1.54 -1.08 -8.16
N GLN A 184 2.80 -0.89 -7.73
CA GLN A 184 3.89 -0.51 -8.62
C GLN A 184 4.11 -1.50 -9.77
N LEU A 185 3.99 -2.81 -9.50
CA LEU A 185 4.10 -3.86 -10.52
C LEU A 185 2.89 -3.92 -11.48
N MET A 186 1.81 -3.20 -11.16
CA MET A 186 0.59 -3.16 -11.95
C MET A 186 0.43 -1.83 -12.71
N VAL A 187 1.41 -0.92 -12.62
CA VAL A 187 1.38 0.35 -13.36
C VAL A 187 1.23 0.08 -14.86
N GLY A 188 0.23 0.72 -15.45
CA GLY A 188 -0.09 0.62 -16.87
C GLY A 188 -1.59 0.44 -17.15
N PRO A 189 -1.97 0.55 -18.43
CA PRO A 189 -3.37 0.56 -18.85
C PRO A 189 -4.10 -0.76 -18.57
N ARG A 190 -3.37 -1.89 -18.49
CA ARG A 190 -3.95 -3.22 -18.26
C ARG A 190 -4.71 -3.31 -16.93
N TYR A 191 -4.17 -2.70 -15.88
CA TYR A 191 -4.77 -2.74 -14.54
C TYR A 191 -5.36 -1.39 -14.11
N GLY A 192 -5.23 -0.35 -14.95
CA GLY A 192 -5.70 1.00 -14.65
C GLY A 192 -4.96 1.65 -13.48
N VAL A 193 -3.68 1.31 -13.28
CA VAL A 193 -2.84 1.92 -12.23
C VAL A 193 -1.89 2.92 -12.88
N SER A 194 -1.91 4.16 -12.42
CA SER A 194 -1.05 5.22 -12.93
C SER A 194 -0.58 6.13 -11.80
N TRP A 195 0.56 6.77 -12.02
CA TRP A 195 0.97 7.93 -11.23
C TRP A 195 0.14 9.13 -11.67
N ILE A 196 -0.29 9.93 -10.71
CA ILE A 196 -1.00 11.19 -10.93
C ILE A 196 -0.36 12.27 -10.07
N ASP A 197 -0.34 13.49 -10.58
CA ASP A 197 -0.02 14.65 -9.75
C ASP A 197 -1.24 15.00 -8.91
N ASP A 198 -1.01 15.21 -7.61
CA ASP A 198 -2.02 15.68 -6.67
C ASP A 198 -1.73 17.13 -6.31
N TYR A 199 -2.75 18.00 -6.40
CA TYR A 199 -2.61 19.43 -6.16
C TYR A 199 -3.44 19.83 -4.95
N GLY A 200 -2.79 20.42 -3.95
CA GLY A 200 -3.46 21.04 -2.81
C GLY A 200 -3.81 22.51 -3.09
N MET A 201 -4.95 22.96 -2.59
CA MET A 201 -5.27 24.39 -2.55
C MET A 201 -4.40 25.08 -1.49
N MET A 202 -3.97 26.30 -1.77
CA MET A 202 -3.30 27.17 -0.80
C MET A 202 -4.21 28.37 -0.51
N ASP A 203 -4.26 28.81 0.74
CA ASP A 203 -5.05 29.99 1.15
C ASP A 203 -4.48 31.30 0.56
N SER A 204 -3.21 31.30 0.19
CA SER A 204 -2.54 32.41 -0.50
C SER A 204 -1.49 31.91 -1.48
N ALA A 205 -1.34 32.61 -2.60
CA ALA A 205 -0.25 32.33 -3.54
C ALA A 205 1.08 32.70 -2.88
N VAL A 206 2.07 31.80 -2.92
CA VAL A 206 3.45 32.16 -2.57
C VAL A 206 3.88 33.26 -3.56
N PRO A 207 4.33 34.44 -3.09
CA PRO A 207 4.81 35.49 -3.98
C PRO A 207 5.94 34.95 -4.86
N PRO A 208 6.00 35.32 -6.16
CA PRO A 208 7.17 34.98 -6.97
C PRO A 208 8.42 35.59 -6.32
N GLN A 209 9.48 34.78 -6.17
CA GLN A 209 10.81 35.23 -5.74
C GLN A 209 11.47 36.08 -6.82
#